data_AF-A0A3B9AH17-F1
#
_entry.id   AF-A0A3B9AH17-F1
#
_cell.length_a   1.000
_cell.length_b   1.000
_cell.length_c   1.000
_cell.angle_alpha   90.00
_cell.angle_beta   90.00
_cell.angle_gamma   90.00
#
_symmetry.space_group_name_H-M   'P 1'
#
loop_
_entity.id
_entity.type
_entity.pdbx_description
1 polymer ?
#
loop_
_entity_poly.entity_id
_entity_poly.type
_entity_poly.pdbx_seq_one_letter_code
_entity_poly.pdbx_strand_id
1 'polypeptide(L)'
;MRYILLLFLLASQILHSQNWLPVVPGETQHYRLPDSNHITHSLLIDSVKQVGSNTIYYLNRIIRWKNIGELVALKDQGQFMGQTMTQTQDGQLVIAHEGLFLDTLIILHPSAQLGQSWLAVPESNTQATVTNVEETQFIGVTDSVKTITFSNGAVWKLSKHHGLVEAPDFQHQNAKVTLSGLETAGLGDRLYRMSDFFDYQVGDVFEYTQYSSYFTGETSYWNKSRILEKPISSPDTLEYVVEVKTKETVNGLFNHVKYYQDTVRMQYLKKDWERISSYQSEVLPIHWEGWTYVSWHNNGIIIGHPSSWNQFPGDTCPVYRTPTNPNNWLATIEGGLECFHPYEYHEVFKSGIGRTFYSYSLIDYFYTERMYGAVIQGDTVYGHISPDWVFTQTNSPSINTTLQPEPNPTTNTTFFPLPEGWKDGEILVHHLSGSLVNRQKVEQSDRISLDLSDLPNGIYLIKYQSKQGILTGKVLKM
;
A
#
# COMPACT_ATOMS: atom_id res chain seq x y z
N MET A 1 1.70 40.90 43.58
CA MET A 1 1.03 40.51 42.32
C MET A 1 1.53 41.23 41.06
N ARG A 2 1.93 42.51 41.08
CA ARG A 2 2.42 43.23 39.86
C ARG A 2 3.67 42.62 39.18
N TYR A 3 4.55 41.96 39.93
CA TYR A 3 5.77 41.36 39.37
C TYR A 3 5.57 39.96 38.76
N ILE A 4 4.44 39.29 39.01
CA ILE A 4 4.15 37.95 38.47
C ILE A 4 3.67 38.05 37.01
N LEU A 5 2.97 39.13 36.64
CA LEU A 5 2.51 39.36 35.26
C LEU A 5 3.69 39.66 34.30
N LEU A 6 4.74 40.32 34.80
CA LEU A 6 5.95 40.60 34.00
C LEU A 6 6.77 39.32 33.74
N LEU A 7 6.76 38.36 34.67
CA LEU A 7 7.44 37.07 34.50
C LEU A 7 6.72 36.18 33.46
N PHE A 8 5.39 36.26 33.38
CA PHE A 8 4.59 35.53 32.37
C PHE A 8 4.72 36.12 30.95
N LEU A 9 4.96 37.44 30.84
CA LEU A 9 5.23 38.11 29.55
C LEU A 9 6.65 37.86 29.04
N LEU A 10 7.62 37.60 29.91
CA LEU A 10 8.98 37.20 29.51
C LEU A 10 9.08 35.71 29.19
N ALA A 11 8.23 34.86 29.79
CA ALA A 11 8.17 33.43 29.48
C ALA A 11 7.43 33.08 28.18
N SER A 12 6.66 34.01 27.60
CA SER A 12 5.99 33.83 26.30
C SER A 12 6.86 34.23 25.10
N GLN A 13 8.06 34.75 25.35
CA GLN A 13 9.12 34.93 24.36
C GLN A 13 10.11 33.76 24.44
N ILE A 14 9.62 32.51 24.59
CA ILE A 14 10.38 31.37 24.06
C ILE A 14 10.43 31.66 22.56
N LEU A 15 11.49 32.37 22.18
CA LEU A 15 11.81 32.73 20.82
C LEU A 15 11.68 31.45 20.04
N HIS A 16 10.60 31.34 19.26
CA HIS A 16 10.53 30.42 18.15
C HIS A 16 11.62 30.89 17.21
N SER A 17 12.84 30.45 17.49
CA SER A 17 14.01 30.62 16.64
C SER A 17 13.54 30.23 15.26
N GLN A 18 13.67 31.16 14.31
CA GLN A 18 13.30 30.90 12.93
C GLN A 18 14.19 29.77 12.43
N ASN A 19 13.63 28.58 12.34
CA ASN A 19 14.43 27.38 12.19
C ASN A 19 14.38 26.93 10.73
N TRP A 20 15.06 27.70 9.88
CA TRP A 20 15.34 27.32 8.50
C TRP A 20 16.31 26.12 8.45
N LEU A 21 15.94 24.99 9.07
CA LEU A 21 16.67 23.73 9.02
C LEU A 21 16.15 22.91 7.86
N PRO A 22 17.01 22.35 6.99
CA PRO A 22 16.59 21.47 5.91
C PRO A 22 15.79 20.25 6.38
N VAL A 23 16.19 19.65 7.51
CA VAL A 23 15.51 18.49 8.11
C VAL A 23 15.03 18.86 9.51
N VAL A 24 13.73 18.68 9.75
CA VAL A 24 13.09 19.05 11.02
C VAL A 24 13.18 17.89 12.02
N PRO A 25 13.71 18.10 13.24
CA PRO A 25 13.76 17.05 14.27
C PRO A 25 12.37 16.51 14.62
N GLY A 26 12.24 15.17 14.63
CA GLY A 26 10.98 14.48 14.94
C GLY A 26 10.00 14.35 13.77
N GLU A 27 10.37 14.82 12.59
CA GLU A 27 9.57 14.72 11.37
C GLU A 27 10.24 13.81 10.33
N THR A 28 9.44 13.06 9.58
CA THR A 28 9.85 12.35 8.37
C THR A 28 9.31 13.12 7.17
N GLN A 29 10.22 13.63 6.35
CA GLN A 29 9.89 14.40 5.15
C GLN A 29 9.97 13.51 3.93
N HIS A 30 8.91 13.46 3.13
CA HIS A 30 8.85 12.69 1.91
C HIS A 30 9.00 13.59 0.69
N TYR A 31 9.77 13.13 -0.30
CA TYR A 31 10.03 13.88 -1.53
C TYR A 31 9.81 13.02 -2.75
N ARG A 32 9.58 13.70 -3.87
CA ARG A 32 9.27 13.11 -5.16
C ARG A 32 10.07 13.77 -6.27
N LEU A 33 10.56 12.95 -7.21
CA LEU A 33 11.11 13.41 -8.49
C LEU A 33 10.00 13.86 -9.44
N PRO A 34 10.24 14.80 -10.38
CA PRO A 34 9.16 15.45 -11.14
C PRO A 34 8.29 14.47 -11.95
N ASP A 35 8.91 13.40 -12.47
CA ASP A 35 8.24 12.39 -13.30
C ASP A 35 7.73 11.17 -12.50
N SER A 36 7.79 11.23 -11.17
CA SER A 36 7.34 10.16 -10.29
C SER A 36 5.94 10.44 -9.74
N ASN A 37 5.13 9.39 -9.63
CA ASN A 37 3.82 9.43 -8.95
C ASN A 37 3.89 8.91 -7.51
N HIS A 38 5.08 8.59 -7.02
CA HIS A 38 5.31 8.02 -5.68
C HIS A 38 6.41 8.79 -4.95
N ILE A 39 6.50 8.56 -3.64
CA ILE A 39 7.61 9.05 -2.82
C ILE A 39 8.89 8.36 -3.31
N THR A 40 9.86 9.14 -3.78
CA THR A 40 11.15 8.63 -4.24
C THR A 40 12.22 8.72 -3.16
N HIS A 41 12.07 9.67 -2.23
CA HIS A 41 13.02 9.91 -1.15
C HIS A 41 12.30 10.17 0.16
N SER A 42 12.94 9.83 1.28
CA SER A 42 12.44 10.12 2.62
C SER A 42 13.60 10.52 3.50
N LEU A 43 13.53 11.70 4.09
CA LEU A 43 14.55 12.23 4.98
C LEU A 43 14.02 12.28 6.40
N LEU A 44 14.82 11.78 7.33
CA LEU A 44 14.62 11.96 8.76
C LEU A 44 15.98 12.06 9.47
N ILE A 45 15.95 12.64 10.67
CA ILE A 45 17.07 12.58 11.62
C ILE A 45 16.94 11.27 12.36
N ASP A 46 17.91 10.37 12.16
CA ASP A 46 17.97 9.07 12.84
C ASP A 46 18.54 9.21 14.26
N SER A 47 19.59 10.01 14.41
CA SER A 47 20.19 10.28 15.72
C SER A 47 20.88 11.64 15.79
N VAL A 48 21.15 12.09 17.02
CA VAL A 48 21.79 13.38 17.30
C VAL A 48 22.95 13.16 18.26
N LYS A 49 24.09 13.81 17.98
CA LYS A 49 25.28 13.78 18.84
C LYS A 49 25.82 15.18 19.03
N GLN A 50 26.09 15.55 20.28
CA GLN A 50 26.77 16.79 20.60
C GLN A 50 28.29 16.56 20.65
N VAL A 51 29.06 17.39 19.95
CA VAL A 51 30.53 17.35 19.95
C VAL A 51 31.07 18.75 20.18
N GLY A 52 31.48 19.04 21.41
CA GLY A 52 31.84 20.40 21.82
C GLY A 52 30.61 21.33 21.74
N SER A 53 30.76 22.45 21.04
CA SER A 53 29.67 23.40 20.77
C SER A 53 28.85 23.06 19.51
N ASN A 54 29.22 22.01 18.78
CA ASN A 54 28.53 21.60 17.57
C ASN A 54 27.49 20.51 17.86
N THR A 55 26.41 20.51 17.08
CA THR A 55 25.39 19.46 17.08
C THR A 55 25.43 18.73 15.74
N ILE A 56 25.67 17.43 15.76
CA ILE A 56 25.71 16.58 14.58
C ILE A 56 24.39 15.82 14.50
N TYR A 57 23.65 16.05 13.42
CA TYR A 57 22.47 15.30 13.05
C TYR A 57 22.87 14.20 12.07
N TYR A 58 22.62 12.95 12.42
CA TYR A 58 22.80 11.81 11.52
C TYR A 58 21.50 11.59 10.76
N LEU A 59 21.57 11.68 9.44
CA LEU A 59 20.43 11.47 8.55
C LEU A 59 20.29 9.98 8.23
N ASN A 60 19.06 9.56 7.93
CA ASN A 60 18.78 8.18 7.56
C ASN A 60 19.58 7.74 6.33
N ARG A 61 19.85 6.43 6.30
CA ARG A 61 20.75 5.78 5.38
C ARG A 61 19.98 4.94 4.37
N ILE A 62 20.50 4.84 3.16
CA ILE A 62 19.92 4.04 2.08
C ILE A 62 20.91 3.01 1.55
N ILE A 63 20.36 2.06 0.81
CA ILE A 63 21.12 1.16 -0.04
C ILE A 63 21.15 1.79 -1.44
N ARG A 64 22.34 1.90 -2.03
CA ARG A 64 22.55 2.47 -3.35
C ARG A 64 23.17 1.45 -4.28
N TRP A 65 22.69 1.37 -5.51
CA TRP A 65 23.33 0.59 -6.56
C TRP A 65 24.58 1.30 -7.06
N LYS A 66 25.71 0.58 -7.14
CA LYS A 66 26.98 1.17 -7.58
C LYS A 66 26.97 1.50 -9.07
N ASN A 67 26.50 0.58 -9.91
CA ASN A 67 26.32 0.76 -11.36
C ASN A 67 25.13 -0.08 -11.84
N ILE A 68 24.36 0.45 -12.81
CA ILE A 68 23.30 -0.31 -13.49
C ILE A 68 24.00 -1.39 -14.34
N GLY A 69 24.14 -2.60 -13.79
CA GLY A 69 24.85 -3.73 -14.42
C GLY A 69 25.87 -4.42 -13.51
N GLU A 70 26.31 -3.76 -12.43
CA GLU A 70 27.06 -4.43 -11.36
C GLU A 70 26.08 -4.86 -10.27
N LEU A 71 26.04 -6.15 -9.93
CA LEU A 71 25.27 -6.73 -8.81
C LEU A 71 25.87 -6.34 -7.45
N VAL A 72 26.22 -5.06 -7.30
CA VAL A 72 26.86 -4.52 -6.11
C VAL A 72 26.02 -3.36 -5.60
N ALA A 73 25.52 -3.54 -4.38
CA ALA A 73 24.84 -2.50 -3.63
C ALA A 73 25.73 -2.02 -2.49
N LEU A 74 25.81 -0.70 -2.34
CA LEU A 74 26.47 -0.04 -1.24
C LEU A 74 25.43 0.22 -0.16
N LYS A 75 25.67 -0.31 1.04
CA LYS A 75 24.90 0.00 2.24
C LYS A 75 25.34 1.33 2.84
N ASP A 76 24.54 1.82 3.78
CA ASP A 76 24.90 2.95 4.64
C ASP A 76 25.20 4.25 3.86
N GLN A 77 24.54 4.43 2.71
CA GLN A 77 24.76 5.59 1.86
C GLN A 77 23.87 6.75 2.29
N GLY A 78 24.38 7.97 2.18
CA GLY A 78 23.55 9.17 2.28
C GLY A 78 22.56 9.27 1.12
N GLN A 79 21.42 9.91 1.38
CA GLN A 79 20.50 10.33 0.31
C GLN A 79 20.98 11.63 -0.35
N PHE A 80 20.10 12.29 -1.10
CA PHE A 80 20.41 13.57 -1.77
C PHE A 80 20.85 14.70 -0.81
N MET A 81 20.49 14.62 0.48
CA MET A 81 20.93 15.55 1.54
C MET A 81 22.19 15.08 2.29
N GLY A 82 22.86 14.03 1.81
CA GLY A 82 24.06 13.48 2.43
C GLY A 82 23.79 12.66 3.69
N GLN A 83 24.85 12.46 4.46
CA GLN A 83 24.91 11.54 5.58
C GLN A 83 24.70 12.25 6.92
N THR A 84 25.28 13.44 7.05
CA THR A 84 25.28 14.18 8.30
C THR A 84 25.08 15.66 8.02
N MET A 85 24.44 16.33 8.97
CA MET A 85 24.31 17.76 9.00
C MET A 85 24.86 18.23 10.35
N THR A 86 25.94 18.99 10.33
CA THR A 86 26.55 19.55 11.54
C THR A 86 26.13 21.00 11.68
N GLN A 87 25.40 21.31 12.75
CA GLN A 87 25.15 22.67 13.16
C GLN A 87 26.31 23.18 14.01
N THR A 88 26.95 24.23 13.54
CA THR A 88 28.08 24.88 14.22
C THR A 88 27.60 25.88 15.26
N GLN A 89 28.51 26.34 16.12
CA GLN A 89 28.20 27.33 17.16
C GLN A 89 27.67 28.67 16.59
N ASP A 90 28.10 29.07 15.40
CA ASP A 90 27.63 30.27 14.72
C ASP A 90 26.34 30.05 13.91
N GLY A 91 25.76 28.84 13.97
CA GLY A 91 24.49 28.50 13.36
C GLY A 91 24.57 28.14 11.88
N GLN A 92 25.77 27.97 11.32
CA GLN A 92 25.94 27.37 9.99
C GLN A 92 25.56 25.89 10.02
N LEU A 93 25.12 25.38 8.89
CA LEU A 93 24.89 23.95 8.70
C LEU A 93 25.90 23.44 7.68
N VAL A 94 26.75 22.52 8.11
CA VAL A 94 27.71 21.82 7.25
C VAL A 94 27.16 20.44 6.96
N ILE A 95 26.72 20.24 5.72
CA ILE A 95 26.17 18.98 5.23
C ILE A 95 27.31 18.20 4.56
N ALA A 96 27.59 17.00 5.05
CA ALA A 96 28.57 16.11 4.44
C ALA A 96 27.85 15.13 3.51
N HIS A 97 28.25 15.14 2.23
CA HIS A 97 27.78 14.20 1.23
C HIS A 97 28.96 13.34 0.77
N GLU A 98 28.95 12.06 1.09
CA GLU A 98 29.93 11.11 0.54
C GLU A 98 29.49 10.77 -0.88
N GLY A 99 30.30 11.14 -1.86
CA GLY A 99 30.11 10.74 -3.25
C GLY A 99 30.83 9.43 -3.53
N LEU A 100 30.46 8.76 -4.62
CA LEU A 100 31.22 7.58 -5.11
C LEU A 100 32.68 7.89 -5.43
N PHE A 101 32.99 9.16 -5.72
CA PHE A 101 34.30 9.59 -6.18
C PHE A 101 34.93 10.69 -5.33
N LEU A 102 34.11 11.58 -4.74
CA LEU A 102 34.58 12.69 -3.93
C LEU A 102 33.54 13.03 -2.86
N ASP A 103 34.03 13.19 -1.63
CA ASP A 103 33.25 13.79 -0.55
C ASP A 103 33.06 15.28 -0.85
N THR A 104 31.85 15.78 -0.67
CA THR A 104 31.51 17.18 -0.88
C THR A 104 30.87 17.75 0.38
N LEU A 105 31.30 18.95 0.77
CA LEU A 105 30.69 19.70 1.86
C LEU A 105 29.80 20.79 1.29
N ILE A 106 28.55 20.85 1.78
CA ILE A 106 27.62 21.93 1.46
C ILE A 106 27.38 22.74 2.73
N ILE A 107 27.72 24.01 2.69
CA ILE A 107 27.55 24.96 3.78
C ILE A 107 26.28 25.78 3.53
N LEU A 108 25.36 25.78 4.48
CA LEU A 108 24.16 26.62 4.48
C LEU A 108 24.18 27.59 5.65
N HIS A 109 23.68 28.80 5.42
CA HIS A 109 23.51 29.82 6.45
C HIS A 109 22.00 30.08 6.66
N PRO A 110 21.34 29.33 7.56
CA PRO A 110 19.92 29.53 7.90
C PRO A 110 19.56 30.98 8.26
N SER A 111 20.49 31.70 8.89
CA SER A 111 20.33 33.10 9.31
C SER A 111 20.61 34.13 8.20
N ALA A 112 21.07 33.70 7.02
CA ALA A 112 21.36 34.61 5.92
C ALA A 112 20.10 35.37 5.49
N GLN A 113 20.24 36.67 5.33
CA GLN A 113 19.20 37.59 4.88
C GLN A 113 19.12 37.65 3.36
N LEU A 114 18.02 38.16 2.82
CA LEU A 114 17.85 38.40 1.39
C LEU A 114 19.03 39.20 0.82
N GLY A 115 19.61 38.72 -0.28
CA GLY A 115 20.77 39.30 -0.95
C GLY A 115 22.14 38.93 -0.37
N GLN A 116 22.21 38.25 0.77
CA GLN A 116 23.49 37.78 1.32
C GLN A 116 24.00 36.56 0.55
N SER A 117 25.31 36.55 0.30
CA SER A 117 26.02 35.48 -0.40
C SER A 117 27.14 34.89 0.47
N TRP A 118 27.44 33.61 0.29
CA TRP A 118 28.55 32.92 0.95
C TRP A 118 29.12 31.80 0.07
N LEU A 119 30.35 31.38 0.36
CA LEU A 119 30.96 30.23 -0.29
C LEU A 119 30.32 28.95 0.25
N ALA A 120 29.44 28.34 -0.55
CA ALA A 120 28.62 27.21 -0.11
C ALA A 120 29.28 25.84 -0.37
N VAL A 121 30.02 25.71 -1.47
CA VAL A 121 30.78 24.48 -1.77
C VAL A 121 32.23 24.89 -2.06
N PRO A 122 33.12 24.86 -1.06
CA PRO A 122 34.49 25.32 -1.18
C PRO A 122 35.28 24.63 -2.30
N GLU A 123 35.08 23.33 -2.50
CA GLU A 123 35.82 22.49 -3.44
C GLU A 123 35.59 22.90 -4.91
N SER A 124 34.40 23.43 -5.21
CA SER A 124 34.01 23.89 -6.55
C SER A 124 33.96 25.41 -6.68
N ASN A 125 34.33 26.14 -5.62
CA ASN A 125 34.14 27.59 -5.51
C ASN A 125 32.69 28.05 -5.80
N THR A 126 31.70 27.23 -5.45
CA THR A 126 30.28 27.56 -5.69
C THR A 126 29.77 28.48 -4.59
N GLN A 127 29.29 29.66 -4.98
CA GLN A 127 28.66 30.63 -4.09
C GLN A 127 27.16 30.33 -3.98
N ALA A 128 26.56 30.50 -2.81
CA ALA A 128 25.10 30.53 -2.64
C ALA A 128 24.65 31.93 -2.26
N THR A 129 23.45 32.33 -2.69
CA THR A 129 22.85 33.63 -2.38
C THR A 129 21.38 33.45 -2.03
N VAL A 130 20.90 34.12 -0.98
CA VAL A 130 19.46 34.20 -0.72
C VAL A 130 18.83 35.13 -1.74
N THR A 131 18.06 34.61 -2.68
CA THR A 131 17.50 35.38 -3.80
C THR A 131 16.04 35.75 -3.59
N ASN A 132 15.30 35.01 -2.75
CA ASN A 132 13.92 35.34 -2.42
C ASN A 132 13.55 34.89 -1.00
N VAL A 133 12.62 35.59 -0.37
CA VAL A 133 11.92 35.16 0.86
C VAL A 133 10.46 35.59 0.71
N GLU A 134 9.55 34.63 0.58
CA GLU A 134 8.13 34.90 0.32
C GLU A 134 7.24 33.92 1.09
N GLU A 135 5.95 34.25 1.23
CA GLU A 135 4.97 33.28 1.71
C GLU A 135 4.51 32.39 0.56
N THR A 136 4.66 31.08 0.72
CA THR A 136 4.32 30.09 -0.31
C THR A 136 3.46 28.99 0.29
N GLN A 137 2.45 28.57 -0.46
CA GLN A 137 1.67 27.39 -0.11
C GLN A 137 2.27 26.13 -0.75
N PHE A 138 2.50 25.08 0.04
CA PHE A 138 2.95 23.77 -0.43
C PHE A 138 2.32 22.68 0.45
N ILE A 139 1.98 21.52 -0.12
CA ILE A 139 1.34 20.36 0.56
C ILE A 139 0.16 20.72 1.48
N GLY A 140 -0.58 21.80 1.17
CA GLY A 140 -1.73 22.26 1.95
C GLY A 140 -1.39 23.22 3.11
N VAL A 141 -0.12 23.54 3.35
CA VAL A 141 0.30 24.54 4.36
C VAL A 141 0.85 25.80 3.72
N THR A 142 0.66 26.95 4.37
CA THR A 142 1.29 28.22 3.98
C THR A 142 2.41 28.52 4.96
N ASP A 143 3.61 28.75 4.45
CA ASP A 143 4.75 29.12 5.28
C ASP A 143 5.67 30.11 4.54
N SER A 144 6.55 30.77 5.29
CA SER A 144 7.62 31.56 4.70
C SER A 144 8.68 30.62 4.12
N VAL A 145 9.02 30.80 2.84
CA VAL A 145 9.97 30.00 2.08
C VAL A 145 11.11 30.88 1.60
N LYS A 146 12.33 30.47 1.94
CA LYS A 146 13.59 31.08 1.53
C LYS A 146 14.12 30.36 0.30
N THR A 147 14.36 31.09 -0.78
CA THR A 147 15.01 30.57 -1.98
C THR A 147 16.50 30.92 -1.94
N ILE A 148 17.33 29.89 -2.04
CA ILE A 148 18.79 29.98 -2.10
C ILE A 148 19.22 29.54 -3.49
N THR A 149 19.86 30.43 -4.23
CA THR A 149 20.38 30.14 -5.58
C THR A 149 21.90 30.02 -5.52
N PHE A 150 22.41 28.95 -6.10
CA PHE A 150 23.83 28.65 -6.21
C PHE A 150 24.38 29.19 -7.54
N SER A 151 25.67 29.55 -7.58
CA SER A 151 26.32 30.11 -8.77
C SER A 151 26.41 29.12 -9.94
N ASN A 152 26.22 27.83 -9.69
CA ASN A 152 26.10 26.78 -10.71
C ASN A 152 24.67 26.60 -11.24
N GLY A 153 23.72 27.44 -10.82
CA GLY A 153 22.32 27.42 -11.24
C GLY A 153 21.40 26.52 -10.39
N ALA A 154 21.94 25.75 -9.44
CA ALA A 154 21.11 24.98 -8.51
C ALA A 154 20.27 25.91 -7.63
N VAL A 155 19.07 25.45 -7.25
CA VAL A 155 18.14 26.20 -6.40
C VAL A 155 17.65 25.32 -5.27
N TRP A 156 17.72 25.83 -4.05
CA TRP A 156 17.13 25.22 -2.87
C TRP A 156 16.01 26.13 -2.37
N LYS A 157 14.90 25.52 -1.94
CA LYS A 157 13.83 26.21 -1.23
C LYS A 157 13.66 25.60 0.14
N LEU A 158 13.70 26.46 1.14
CA LEU A 158 13.70 26.07 2.54
C LEU A 158 12.53 26.76 3.21
N SER A 159 11.60 26.01 3.76
CA SER A 159 10.52 26.50 4.60
C SER A 159 11.04 26.77 6.00
N LYS A 160 10.45 27.80 6.64
CA LYS A 160 10.81 28.24 7.98
C LYS A 160 10.45 27.24 9.08
N HIS A 161 9.39 26.45 8.88
CA HIS A 161 8.88 25.51 9.88
C HIS A 161 8.81 24.05 9.42
N HIS A 162 8.86 23.78 8.11
CA HIS A 162 8.68 22.45 7.52
C HIS A 162 9.93 21.95 6.79
N GLY A 163 11.03 22.69 6.88
CA GLY A 163 12.32 22.34 6.32
C GLY A 163 12.37 22.39 4.81
N LEU A 164 13.14 21.51 4.17
CA LEU A 164 13.43 21.59 2.75
C LEU A 164 12.15 21.34 1.93
N VAL A 165 11.81 22.30 1.07
CA VAL A 165 10.65 22.22 0.17
C VAL A 165 11.09 21.72 -1.21
N GLU A 166 12.29 22.11 -1.64
CA GLU A 166 12.81 21.81 -2.97
C GLU A 166 14.34 21.82 -2.97
N ALA A 167 14.96 20.86 -3.64
CA ALA A 167 16.41 20.84 -3.87
C ALA A 167 16.77 20.04 -5.13
N PRO A 168 17.95 20.25 -5.72
CA PRO A 168 18.52 19.30 -6.66
C PRO A 168 18.89 18.00 -5.94
N ASP A 169 18.67 16.90 -6.62
CA ASP A 169 19.24 15.62 -6.28
C ASP A 169 20.55 15.42 -7.03
N PHE A 170 21.65 15.70 -6.35
CA PHE A 170 23.00 15.54 -6.92
C PHE A 170 23.31 14.10 -7.33
N GLN A 171 22.55 13.11 -6.84
CA GLN A 171 22.71 11.70 -7.21
C GLN A 171 21.96 11.34 -8.50
N HIS A 172 20.87 12.05 -8.82
CA HIS A 172 20.03 11.81 -9.99
C HIS A 172 20.17 12.94 -11.03
N GLN A 173 21.40 13.22 -11.48
CA GLN A 173 21.69 14.23 -12.51
C GLN A 173 21.15 15.64 -12.18
N ASN A 174 21.13 16.00 -10.90
CA ASN A 174 20.55 17.25 -10.40
C ASN A 174 19.04 17.39 -10.67
N ALA A 175 18.32 16.27 -10.80
CA ALA A 175 16.88 16.28 -10.90
C ALA A 175 16.28 16.95 -9.66
N LYS A 176 15.27 17.79 -9.86
CA LYS A 176 14.63 18.53 -8.79
C LYS A 176 13.74 17.61 -7.95
N VAL A 177 14.04 17.45 -6.67
CA VAL A 177 13.16 16.79 -5.71
C VAL A 177 12.29 17.82 -5.00
N THR A 178 11.00 17.52 -4.86
CA THR A 178 10.02 18.42 -4.22
C THR A 178 9.37 17.70 -3.04
N LEU A 179 9.21 18.41 -1.92
CA LEU A 179 8.52 17.92 -0.72
C LEU A 179 7.08 17.55 -1.10
N SER A 180 6.71 16.31 -0.84
CA SER A 180 5.39 15.77 -1.13
C SER A 180 4.61 15.39 0.11
N GLY A 181 5.26 15.23 1.27
CA GLY A 181 4.56 15.05 2.54
C GLY A 181 5.42 15.11 3.80
N LEU A 182 4.74 15.20 4.94
CA LEU A 182 5.26 15.28 6.30
C LEU A 182 4.52 14.24 7.16
N GLU A 183 5.22 13.17 7.53
CA GLU A 183 4.57 11.97 8.05
C GLU A 183 3.97 12.16 9.45
N THR A 184 4.72 12.77 10.37
CA THR A 184 4.28 13.02 11.75
C THR A 184 3.19 14.09 11.79
N ALA A 185 3.31 15.13 10.96
CA ALA A 185 2.27 16.16 10.82
C ALA A 185 1.00 15.67 10.11
N GLY A 186 1.03 14.52 9.42
CA GLY A 186 -0.10 14.00 8.66
C GLY A 186 -0.48 14.87 7.47
N LEU A 187 0.51 15.50 6.81
CA LEU A 187 0.30 16.40 5.69
C LEU A 187 0.88 15.83 4.40
N GLY A 188 0.15 15.96 3.29
CA GLY A 188 0.60 15.48 1.97
C GLY A 188 0.66 13.95 1.87
N ASP A 189 1.59 13.46 1.07
CA ASP A 189 1.84 12.03 0.89
C ASP A 189 2.42 11.40 2.16
N ARG A 190 2.18 10.10 2.36
CA ARG A 190 2.86 9.29 3.37
C ARG A 190 3.26 7.94 2.78
N LEU A 191 4.32 7.34 3.31
CA LEU A 191 4.64 5.96 2.98
C LEU A 191 3.53 5.03 3.46
N TYR A 192 3.19 4.03 2.63
CA TYR A 192 2.26 3.01 3.05
C TYR A 192 2.88 2.15 4.16
N ARG A 193 2.14 2.00 5.25
CA ARG A 193 2.47 1.10 6.35
C ARG A 193 1.70 -0.20 6.17
N MET A 194 2.16 -1.23 6.86
CA MET A 194 1.49 -2.52 6.87
C MET A 194 0.02 -2.41 7.33
N SER A 195 -0.26 -1.56 8.30
CA SER A 195 -1.63 -1.25 8.73
C SER A 195 -2.50 -0.67 7.62
N ASP A 196 -1.93 0.03 6.64
CA ASP A 196 -2.70 0.60 5.53
C ASP A 196 -3.21 -0.48 4.56
N PHE A 197 -2.70 -1.71 4.65
CA PHE A 197 -3.13 -2.86 3.85
C PHE A 197 -3.90 -3.89 4.69
N PHE A 198 -3.47 -4.11 5.93
CA PHE A 198 -3.90 -5.24 6.74
C PHE A 198 -4.70 -4.84 7.99
N ASP A 199 -5.24 -3.63 8.13
CA ASP A 199 -6.08 -3.23 9.29
C ASP A 199 -7.50 -3.85 9.23
N TYR A 200 -7.56 -5.17 9.25
CA TYR A 200 -8.81 -5.92 9.16
C TYR A 200 -9.60 -5.84 10.47
N GLN A 201 -10.92 -5.75 10.33
CA GLN A 201 -11.88 -5.73 11.42
C GLN A 201 -12.53 -7.10 11.60
N VAL A 202 -13.03 -7.37 12.81
CA VAL A 202 -13.80 -8.60 13.08
C VAL A 202 -15.03 -8.64 12.20
N GLY A 203 -15.22 -9.77 11.51
CA GLY A 203 -16.30 -9.96 10.54
C GLY A 203 -15.89 -9.73 9.09
N ASP A 204 -14.73 -9.12 8.82
CA ASP A 204 -14.20 -9.01 7.46
C ASP A 204 -14.01 -10.39 6.84
N VAL A 205 -14.31 -10.51 5.55
CA VAL A 205 -14.25 -11.77 4.79
C VAL A 205 -13.42 -11.58 3.54
N PHE A 206 -12.49 -12.49 3.31
CA PHE A 206 -11.64 -12.52 2.12
C PHE A 206 -11.78 -13.85 1.42
N GLU A 207 -11.80 -13.84 0.10
CA GLU A 207 -11.85 -15.04 -0.71
C GLU A 207 -10.73 -15.01 -1.75
N TYR A 208 -9.98 -16.11 -1.83
CA TYR A 208 -8.84 -16.28 -2.73
C TYR A 208 -8.97 -17.56 -3.54
N THR A 209 -8.55 -17.49 -4.79
CA THR A 209 -8.27 -18.68 -5.61
C THR A 209 -6.77 -18.83 -5.72
N GLN A 210 -6.25 -20.01 -5.40
CA GLN A 210 -4.87 -20.38 -5.59
C GLN A 210 -4.79 -21.47 -6.66
N TYR A 211 -3.76 -21.44 -7.47
CA TYR A 211 -3.46 -22.45 -8.47
C TYR A 211 -1.98 -22.73 -8.44
N SER A 212 -1.62 -23.97 -8.17
CA SER A 212 -0.30 -24.52 -8.35
C SER A 212 -0.28 -25.53 -9.49
N SER A 213 0.75 -25.46 -10.33
CA SER A 213 1.04 -26.47 -11.35
C SER A 213 2.44 -26.99 -11.12
N TYR A 214 2.57 -28.31 -11.12
CA TYR A 214 3.83 -29.05 -11.11
C TYR A 214 3.89 -29.93 -12.35
N PHE A 215 5.06 -30.49 -12.66
CA PHE A 215 5.21 -31.49 -13.72
C PHE A 215 4.24 -32.68 -13.60
N THR A 216 3.83 -33.05 -12.38
CA THR A 216 3.02 -34.24 -12.10
C THR A 216 1.52 -33.96 -11.96
N GLY A 217 1.09 -32.70 -12.02
CA GLY A 217 -0.32 -32.32 -11.90
C GLY A 217 -0.52 -30.90 -11.40
N GLU A 218 -1.79 -30.55 -11.28
CA GLU A 218 -2.24 -29.23 -10.87
C GLU A 218 -3.06 -29.34 -9.60
N THR A 219 -2.89 -28.38 -8.70
CA THR A 219 -3.77 -28.23 -7.54
C THR A 219 -4.34 -26.83 -7.53
N SER A 220 -5.65 -26.73 -7.35
CA SER A 220 -6.32 -25.46 -7.12
C SER A 220 -6.94 -25.43 -5.74
N TYR A 221 -6.81 -24.31 -5.06
CA TYR A 221 -7.47 -24.03 -3.80
C TYR A 221 -8.44 -22.88 -3.98
N TRP A 222 -9.58 -23.00 -3.35
CA TRP A 222 -10.46 -21.88 -3.09
C TRP A 222 -10.51 -21.70 -1.59
N ASN A 223 -10.04 -20.57 -1.09
CA ASN A 223 -10.00 -20.27 0.33
C ASN A 223 -10.94 -19.11 0.62
N LYS A 224 -11.78 -19.24 1.64
CA LYS A 224 -12.52 -18.14 2.24
C LYS A 224 -12.10 -18.00 3.69
N SER A 225 -11.71 -16.81 4.09
CA SER A 225 -11.27 -16.49 5.45
C SER A 225 -12.16 -15.42 6.04
N ARG A 226 -12.61 -15.60 7.29
CA ARG A 226 -13.34 -14.59 8.07
C ARG A 226 -12.54 -14.23 9.31
N ILE A 227 -12.34 -12.94 9.56
CA ILE A 227 -11.67 -12.46 10.77
C ILE A 227 -12.58 -12.65 11.99
N LEU A 228 -12.10 -13.41 12.98
CA LEU A 228 -12.83 -13.68 14.23
C LEU A 228 -12.35 -12.79 15.37
N GLU A 229 -11.05 -12.53 15.44
CA GLU A 229 -10.44 -11.72 16.49
C GLU A 229 -9.50 -10.69 15.90
N LYS A 230 -9.48 -9.49 16.50
CA LYS A 230 -8.54 -8.41 16.18
C LYS A 230 -7.11 -8.79 16.57
N PRO A 231 -6.11 -8.13 15.96
CA PRO A 231 -4.74 -8.55 16.14
C PRO A 231 -4.20 -8.23 17.53
N ILE A 232 -3.45 -9.18 18.09
CA ILE A 232 -2.45 -8.86 19.12
C ILE A 232 -1.26 -8.26 18.37
N SER A 233 -1.29 -6.94 18.13
CA SER A 233 -0.18 -6.28 17.45
C SER A 233 1.05 -6.32 18.35
N SER A 234 2.10 -7.01 17.90
CA SER A 234 3.46 -6.77 18.41
C SER A 234 4.12 -5.67 17.57
N PRO A 235 5.28 -5.13 17.97
CA PRO A 235 6.07 -4.22 17.12
C PRO A 235 6.31 -4.81 15.73
N ASP A 236 6.53 -6.12 15.64
CA ASP A 236 7.05 -6.80 14.44
C ASP A 236 6.03 -7.73 13.77
N THR A 237 4.83 -7.89 14.31
CA THR A 237 3.81 -8.82 13.77
C THR A 237 2.39 -8.29 13.87
N LEU A 238 1.57 -8.63 12.88
CA LEU A 238 0.10 -8.56 12.93
C LEU A 238 -0.44 -9.99 12.88
N GLU A 239 -1.19 -10.41 13.89
CA GLU A 239 -1.70 -11.78 13.98
C GLU A 239 -3.22 -11.79 14.16
N TYR A 240 -3.96 -12.42 13.26
CA TYR A 240 -5.41 -12.55 13.30
C TYR A 240 -5.82 -13.97 13.65
N VAL A 241 -6.90 -14.14 14.41
CA VAL A 241 -7.61 -15.43 14.48
C VAL A 241 -8.66 -15.43 13.38
N VAL A 242 -8.61 -16.42 12.49
CA VAL A 242 -9.48 -16.49 11.32
C VAL A 242 -10.17 -17.84 11.21
N GLU A 243 -11.45 -17.81 10.87
CA GLU A 243 -12.14 -19.00 10.34
C GLU A 243 -11.73 -19.14 8.88
N VAL A 244 -11.28 -20.33 8.47
CA VAL A 244 -10.92 -20.63 7.08
C VAL A 244 -11.78 -21.77 6.57
N LYS A 245 -12.31 -21.62 5.37
CA LYS A 245 -12.99 -22.65 4.60
C LYS A 245 -12.25 -22.84 3.29
N THR A 246 -11.85 -24.07 3.00
CA THR A 246 -11.02 -24.40 1.83
C THR A 246 -11.69 -25.48 0.99
N LYS A 247 -11.75 -25.26 -0.32
CA LYS A 247 -12.00 -26.29 -1.32
C LYS A 247 -10.71 -26.55 -2.08
N GLU A 248 -10.18 -27.74 -1.97
CA GLU A 248 -9.00 -28.20 -2.72
C GLU A 248 -9.45 -29.10 -3.87
N THR A 249 -8.98 -28.82 -5.08
CA THR A 249 -9.17 -29.68 -6.25
C THR A 249 -7.81 -30.02 -6.83
N VAL A 250 -7.45 -31.30 -6.79
CA VAL A 250 -6.22 -31.81 -7.40
C VAL A 250 -6.60 -32.46 -8.72
N ASN A 251 -5.99 -32.00 -9.81
CA ASN A 251 -6.11 -32.55 -11.16
C ASN A 251 -4.79 -33.21 -11.55
N GLY A 252 -4.84 -34.49 -11.94
CA GLY A 252 -3.64 -35.24 -12.32
C GLY A 252 -3.89 -36.73 -12.32
N LEU A 253 -2.92 -37.53 -11.88
CA LEU A 253 -3.09 -38.98 -11.78
C LEU A 253 -4.19 -39.40 -10.79
N PHE A 254 -4.52 -38.55 -9.82
CA PHE A 254 -5.55 -38.80 -8.80
C PHE A 254 -6.46 -37.59 -8.63
N ASN A 255 -7.50 -37.51 -9.45
CA ASN A 255 -8.49 -36.44 -9.36
C ASN A 255 -9.29 -36.57 -8.07
N HIS A 256 -9.25 -35.54 -7.23
CA HIS A 256 -10.06 -35.50 -6.01
C HIS A 256 -10.41 -34.08 -5.61
N VAL A 257 -11.51 -33.97 -4.86
CA VAL A 257 -11.96 -32.72 -4.24
C VAL A 257 -12.05 -32.92 -2.73
N LYS A 258 -11.38 -32.07 -1.97
CA LYS A 258 -11.41 -32.05 -0.50
C LYS A 258 -11.91 -30.72 0.00
N TYR A 259 -12.48 -30.76 1.20
CA TYR A 259 -13.07 -29.60 1.85
C TYR A 259 -12.58 -29.57 3.29
N TYR A 260 -12.14 -28.40 3.72
CA TYR A 260 -11.61 -28.18 5.06
C TYR A 260 -12.28 -26.96 5.67
N GLN A 261 -12.53 -27.02 6.97
CA GLN A 261 -12.91 -25.87 7.77
C GLN A 261 -12.12 -25.92 9.07
N ASP A 262 -11.46 -24.83 9.38
CA ASP A 262 -10.65 -24.73 10.60
C ASP A 262 -10.64 -23.28 11.13
N THR A 263 -10.19 -23.11 12.37
CA THR A 263 -9.87 -21.81 12.94
C THR A 263 -8.37 -21.75 13.16
N VAL A 264 -7.69 -20.87 12.41
CA VAL A 264 -6.24 -20.76 12.42
C VAL A 264 -5.77 -19.36 12.84
N ARG A 265 -4.51 -19.25 13.25
CA ARG A 265 -3.83 -17.97 13.45
C ARG A 265 -3.12 -17.59 12.16
N MET A 266 -3.52 -16.46 11.57
CA MET A 266 -2.87 -15.88 10.40
C MET A 266 -1.91 -14.79 10.87
N GLN A 267 -0.63 -15.00 10.67
CA GLN A 267 0.41 -14.05 11.07
C GLN A 267 1.00 -13.39 9.84
N TYR A 268 1.11 -12.08 9.90
CA TYR A 268 1.88 -11.28 8.97
C TYR A 268 3.05 -10.66 9.72
N LEU A 269 4.27 -10.88 9.23
CA LEU A 269 5.47 -10.31 9.81
C LEU A 269 5.64 -8.89 9.27
N LYS A 270 5.63 -7.90 10.17
CA LYS A 270 6.24 -6.59 9.93
C LYS A 270 7.74 -6.84 10.01
N LYS A 271 8.31 -7.41 8.95
CA LYS A 271 9.76 -7.52 8.90
C LYS A 271 10.30 -6.12 8.66
N ASP A 272 10.39 -5.32 9.73
CA ASP A 272 11.31 -4.22 9.79
C ASP A 272 12.67 -4.87 9.60
N TRP A 273 13.26 -4.70 8.40
CA TRP A 273 14.66 -5.08 8.22
C TRP A 273 15.42 -4.44 9.38
N GLU A 274 16.20 -5.24 10.11
CA GLU A 274 17.10 -4.71 11.14
C GLU A 274 17.72 -3.43 10.60
N ARG A 275 17.46 -2.31 11.29
CA ARG A 275 17.83 -0.98 10.81
C ARG A 275 19.25 -1.06 10.27
N ILE A 276 19.42 -0.69 8.99
CA ILE A 276 20.67 -0.75 8.19
C ILE A 276 21.92 -0.22 8.94
N SER A 277 21.72 0.54 10.00
CA SER A 277 22.70 0.99 10.99
C SER A 277 23.71 -0.06 11.53
N SER A 278 23.48 -1.37 11.40
CA SER A 278 24.42 -2.40 11.89
C SER A 278 25.59 -2.73 10.95
N TYR A 279 25.61 -2.20 9.71
CA TYR A 279 26.62 -2.55 8.70
C TYR A 279 27.20 -1.30 8.03
N GLN A 280 28.24 -0.71 8.64
CA GLN A 280 28.92 0.47 8.09
C GLN A 280 29.82 0.10 6.91
N SER A 281 29.57 0.70 5.75
CA SER A 281 30.43 0.66 4.54
C SER A 281 30.80 -0.72 4.00
N GLU A 282 30.09 -1.78 4.38
CA GLU A 282 30.28 -3.09 3.75
C GLU A 282 29.74 -3.03 2.32
N VAL A 283 30.62 -3.32 1.37
CA VAL A 283 30.19 -3.77 0.05
C VAL A 283 29.36 -5.02 0.33
N LEU A 284 28.06 -4.96 0.07
CA LEU A 284 27.33 -6.18 -0.14
C LEU A 284 27.72 -6.64 -1.54
N PRO A 285 28.60 -7.65 -1.69
CA PRO A 285 28.37 -8.50 -2.83
C PRO A 285 26.95 -8.99 -2.65
N ILE A 286 26.09 -8.74 -3.63
CA ILE A 286 24.87 -9.53 -3.76
C ILE A 286 25.37 -10.90 -4.25
N HIS A 287 26.15 -11.59 -3.42
CA HIS A 287 26.41 -12.98 -3.62
C HIS A 287 25.06 -13.65 -3.46
N TRP A 288 24.77 -14.50 -4.42
CA TRP A 288 23.52 -15.22 -4.62
C TRP A 288 23.08 -16.08 -3.42
N GLU A 289 23.75 -15.99 -2.28
CA GLU A 289 23.45 -16.66 -1.02
C GLU A 289 22.83 -15.65 -0.05
N GLY A 290 21.50 -15.55 -0.07
CA GLY A 290 20.74 -14.84 0.96
C GLY A 290 19.83 -13.76 0.41
N TRP A 291 18.58 -14.14 0.17
CA TRP A 291 17.42 -13.30 -0.11
C TRP A 291 17.45 -11.93 0.61
N THR A 292 17.91 -10.89 -0.09
CA THR A 292 17.80 -9.50 0.33
C THR A 292 16.89 -8.77 -0.66
N TYR A 293 15.68 -8.46 -0.23
CA TYR A 293 14.73 -7.69 -1.01
C TYR A 293 14.80 -6.22 -0.59
N VAL A 294 14.80 -5.33 -1.58
CA VAL A 294 14.54 -3.90 -1.41
C VAL A 294 13.11 -3.67 -1.89
N SER A 295 12.17 -3.57 -0.96
CA SER A 295 10.77 -3.27 -1.27
C SER A 295 10.64 -1.80 -1.68
N TRP A 296 10.41 -1.53 -2.97
CA TRP A 296 9.95 -0.23 -3.45
C TRP A 296 8.42 -0.18 -3.39
N HIS A 297 7.88 0.79 -2.65
CA HIS A 297 6.44 1.03 -2.57
C HIS A 297 6.00 1.89 -3.75
N ASN A 298 5.44 1.28 -4.79
CA ASN A 298 4.75 2.01 -5.86
C ASN A 298 3.29 1.53 -5.90
N ASN A 299 2.35 2.36 -5.46
CA ASN A 299 0.89 2.12 -5.52
C ASN A 299 0.36 0.85 -4.83
N GLY A 300 0.99 0.40 -3.74
CA GLY A 300 0.60 -0.84 -3.08
C GLY A 300 1.15 -2.09 -3.77
N ILE A 301 2.01 -1.99 -4.77
CA ILE A 301 2.79 -3.14 -5.25
C ILE A 301 4.04 -3.22 -4.37
N ILE A 302 4.16 -4.26 -3.56
CA ILE A 302 5.41 -4.63 -2.89
C ILE A 302 6.07 -5.67 -3.78
N ILE A 303 7.29 -5.42 -4.22
CA ILE A 303 8.10 -6.44 -4.87
C ILE A 303 9.06 -6.97 -3.81
N GLY A 304 8.71 -8.13 -3.25
CA GLY A 304 9.63 -9.00 -2.52
C GLY A 304 9.25 -9.34 -1.08
N HIS A 305 9.18 -10.65 -0.80
CA HIS A 305 9.30 -11.23 0.53
C HIS A 305 10.28 -12.42 0.49
N PRO A 306 11.08 -12.69 1.54
CA PRO A 306 11.94 -13.87 1.62
C PRO A 306 11.10 -15.16 1.61
N SER A 307 11.46 -16.10 0.73
CA SER A 307 11.14 -17.50 0.99
C SER A 307 12.12 -18.03 2.01
N SER A 308 11.63 -18.45 3.19
CA SER A 308 12.38 -19.38 4.03
C SER A 308 12.34 -20.77 3.37
N TRP A 309 13.38 -21.57 3.65
CA TRP A 309 13.65 -22.97 3.24
C TRP A 309 14.79 -23.15 2.23
N ASN A 310 15.97 -23.42 2.82
CA ASN A 310 17.11 -24.21 2.37
C ASN A 310 17.71 -23.99 0.96
N GLN A 311 18.87 -23.31 0.97
CA GLN A 311 20.07 -23.59 0.18
C GLN A 311 19.90 -23.84 -1.33
N PHE A 312 19.62 -22.82 -2.15
CA PHE A 312 20.17 -22.71 -3.51
C PHE A 312 20.24 -21.23 -3.94
N PRO A 313 21.24 -20.82 -4.75
CA PRO A 313 21.60 -19.41 -4.93
C PRO A 313 20.95 -18.74 -6.17
N GLY A 314 20.50 -17.48 -6.10
CA GLY A 314 20.23 -16.67 -7.31
C GLY A 314 19.48 -15.32 -7.16
N ASP A 315 20.17 -14.24 -7.57
CA ASP A 315 19.78 -12.94 -8.20
C ASP A 315 18.49 -12.14 -7.94
N THR A 316 18.64 -10.80 -7.99
CA THR A 316 17.56 -9.78 -8.05
C THR A 316 17.67 -8.94 -9.34
N CYS A 317 16.52 -8.60 -9.97
CA CYS A 317 16.44 -7.83 -11.22
C CYS A 317 15.75 -6.46 -11.03
N PRO A 318 16.15 -5.40 -11.78
CA PRO A 318 15.47 -4.11 -11.76
C PRO A 318 14.15 -4.09 -12.57
N VAL A 319 13.22 -3.21 -12.18
CA VAL A 319 11.85 -3.09 -12.74
C VAL A 319 11.74 -1.86 -13.63
N TYR A 320 11.09 -1.98 -14.79
CA TYR A 320 10.86 -0.87 -15.74
C TYR A 320 9.36 -0.63 -16.04
N ARG A 321 9.04 0.56 -16.58
CA ARG A 321 7.68 0.99 -16.96
C ARG A 321 7.32 0.50 -18.36
N THR A 322 6.08 0.06 -18.59
CA THR A 322 5.62 -0.20 -19.98
C THR A 322 4.93 1.01 -20.61
N PRO A 323 5.09 1.26 -21.92
CA PRO A 323 4.63 2.49 -22.56
C PRO A 323 3.11 2.60 -22.74
N THR A 324 2.34 1.51 -22.60
CA THR A 324 0.98 1.42 -23.13
C THR A 324 -0.14 1.49 -22.09
N ASN A 325 0.16 1.36 -20.78
CA ASN A 325 -0.83 1.58 -19.72
C ASN A 325 -0.18 2.15 -18.45
N PRO A 326 -0.40 3.43 -18.10
CA PRO A 326 0.24 4.05 -16.93
C PRO A 326 -0.22 3.47 -15.58
N ASN A 327 -1.24 2.61 -15.55
CA ASN A 327 -1.77 1.94 -14.36
C ASN A 327 -1.32 0.47 -14.23
N ASN A 328 -0.61 -0.10 -15.21
CA ASN A 328 -0.06 -1.46 -15.15
C ASN A 328 1.47 -1.40 -15.31
N TRP A 329 2.19 -2.06 -14.39
CA TRP A 329 3.64 -2.26 -14.52
C TRP A 329 3.86 -3.73 -14.92
N LEU A 330 4.56 -3.97 -16.03
CA LEU A 330 5.02 -5.32 -16.38
C LEU A 330 6.48 -5.47 -15.94
N ALA A 331 6.77 -6.56 -15.24
CA ALA A 331 8.08 -7.17 -15.29
C ALA A 331 8.05 -8.16 -16.48
N THR A 332 8.43 -7.71 -17.67
CA THR A 332 8.67 -8.60 -18.82
C THR A 332 10.07 -8.42 -19.33
N ILE A 333 10.77 -9.55 -19.48
CA ILE A 333 12.08 -9.66 -20.09
C ILE A 333 11.89 -9.58 -21.61
N GLU A 334 12.02 -8.39 -22.19
CA GLU A 334 12.26 -8.25 -23.63
C GLU A 334 13.54 -7.45 -23.85
N GLY A 335 14.63 -8.18 -24.09
CA GLY A 335 15.95 -7.63 -24.37
C GLY A 335 17.00 -8.69 -24.10
N GLY A 336 17.25 -9.55 -25.08
CA GLY A 336 18.17 -10.68 -24.96
C GLY A 336 19.57 -10.25 -24.53
N LEU A 337 20.10 -10.92 -23.51
CA LEU A 337 21.22 -11.86 -23.57
C LEU A 337 21.50 -12.38 -22.14
N GLU A 338 21.26 -13.69 -21.96
CA GLU A 338 21.85 -14.56 -20.91
C GLU A 338 21.69 -14.20 -19.42
N CYS A 339 20.46 -14.11 -18.94
CA CYS A 339 20.09 -14.52 -17.56
C CYS A 339 18.98 -15.58 -17.65
N PHE A 340 19.38 -16.83 -17.87
CA PHE A 340 18.47 -17.95 -18.15
C PHE A 340 18.01 -18.64 -16.87
N HIS A 341 17.21 -17.97 -16.02
CA HIS A 341 16.31 -18.65 -15.08
C HIS A 341 14.98 -17.89 -14.92
N PRO A 342 13.83 -18.52 -15.24
CA PRO A 342 12.53 -17.86 -15.41
C PRO A 342 11.75 -17.71 -14.09
N TYR A 343 12.33 -17.04 -13.10
CA TYR A 343 11.67 -16.86 -11.80
C TYR A 343 10.86 -15.58 -11.74
N GLU A 344 9.59 -15.67 -12.15
CA GLU A 344 8.65 -14.55 -12.07
C GLU A 344 8.01 -14.51 -10.68
N TYR A 345 8.45 -13.58 -9.83
CA TYR A 345 7.78 -13.24 -8.57
C TYR A 345 7.00 -11.94 -8.75
N HIS A 346 5.72 -11.93 -8.40
CA HIS A 346 4.86 -10.75 -8.53
C HIS A 346 3.81 -10.71 -7.43
N GLU A 347 3.74 -9.60 -6.68
CA GLU A 347 2.71 -9.36 -5.68
C GLU A 347 2.05 -8.01 -5.90
N VAL A 348 0.74 -7.93 -5.66
CA VAL A 348 -0.03 -6.69 -5.71
C VAL A 348 -0.83 -6.55 -4.43
N PHE A 349 -0.71 -5.42 -3.74
CA PHE A 349 -1.50 -5.06 -2.57
C PHE A 349 -2.39 -3.86 -2.90
N LYS A 350 -3.51 -3.78 -2.20
CA LYS A 350 -4.46 -2.67 -2.29
C LYS A 350 -4.75 -2.16 -0.89
N SER A 351 -4.64 -0.85 -0.69
CA SER A 351 -4.88 -0.24 0.62
C SER A 351 -6.29 -0.57 1.13
N GLY A 352 -6.38 -0.90 2.42
CA GLY A 352 -7.59 -1.35 3.11
C GLY A 352 -8.05 -2.77 2.78
N ILE A 353 -7.40 -3.46 1.84
CA ILE A 353 -7.83 -4.79 1.36
C ILE A 353 -6.74 -5.85 1.58
N GLY A 354 -5.45 -5.47 1.50
CA GLY A 354 -4.34 -6.40 1.65
C GLY A 354 -3.79 -6.87 0.31
N ARG A 355 -3.22 -8.08 0.28
CA ARG A 355 -2.68 -8.70 -0.93
C ARG A 355 -3.82 -9.14 -1.84
N THR A 356 -3.84 -8.67 -3.08
CA THR A 356 -4.87 -9.00 -4.08
C THR A 356 -4.38 -9.98 -5.15
N PHE A 357 -3.06 -10.08 -5.31
CA PHE A 357 -2.44 -10.98 -6.27
C PHE A 357 -1.06 -11.40 -5.75
N TYR A 358 -0.72 -12.66 -5.97
CA TYR A 358 0.60 -13.23 -5.81
C TYR A 358 0.84 -14.21 -6.96
N SER A 359 2.02 -14.17 -7.57
CA SER A 359 2.47 -15.15 -8.54
C SER A 359 3.92 -15.45 -8.29
N TYR A 360 4.25 -16.72 -8.45
CA TYR A 360 5.59 -17.23 -8.34
C TYR A 360 5.77 -18.36 -9.35
N SER A 361 6.70 -18.19 -10.27
CA SER A 361 7.07 -19.23 -11.23
C SER A 361 8.50 -19.72 -10.98
N LEU A 362 8.69 -21.02 -11.13
CA LEU A 362 9.94 -21.77 -11.26
C LEU A 362 9.89 -22.55 -12.57
N ILE A 363 11.00 -23.20 -12.95
CA ILE A 363 11.10 -23.99 -14.19
C ILE A 363 9.95 -25.01 -14.28
N ASP A 364 9.71 -25.75 -13.20
CA ASP A 364 8.72 -26.85 -13.16
C ASP A 364 7.61 -26.62 -12.12
N TYR A 365 7.50 -25.40 -11.59
CA TYR A 365 6.49 -25.06 -10.59
C TYR A 365 5.93 -23.67 -10.83
N PHE A 366 4.64 -23.57 -11.02
CA PHE A 366 3.95 -22.29 -11.12
C PHE A 366 2.94 -22.20 -9.99
N TYR A 367 2.91 -21.08 -9.29
CA TYR A 367 1.94 -20.79 -8.24
C TYR A 367 1.35 -19.41 -8.47
N THR A 368 0.02 -19.32 -8.41
CA THR A 368 -0.69 -18.04 -8.36
C THR A 368 -1.70 -18.07 -7.23
N GLU A 369 -1.88 -16.93 -6.59
CA GLU A 369 -2.99 -16.63 -5.70
C GLU A 369 -3.62 -15.32 -6.18
N ARG A 370 -4.94 -15.31 -6.30
CA ARG A 370 -5.71 -14.14 -6.70
C ARG A 370 -6.85 -13.95 -5.72
N MET A 371 -7.01 -12.73 -5.22
CA MET A 371 -8.21 -12.37 -4.48
C MET A 371 -9.40 -12.42 -5.44
N TYR A 372 -10.41 -13.19 -5.06
CA TYR A 372 -11.68 -13.32 -5.78
C TYR A 372 -12.72 -12.34 -5.26
N GLY A 373 -12.72 -12.08 -3.94
CA GLY A 373 -13.60 -11.08 -3.34
C GLY A 373 -13.19 -10.68 -1.93
N ALA A 374 -13.70 -9.53 -1.47
CA ALA A 374 -13.57 -9.08 -0.09
C ALA A 374 -14.85 -8.37 0.40
N VAL A 375 -15.31 -8.73 1.59
CA VAL A 375 -16.27 -7.97 2.40
C VAL A 375 -15.50 -7.30 3.53
N ILE A 376 -15.50 -5.97 3.56
CA ILE A 376 -14.87 -5.18 4.61
C ILE A 376 -15.97 -4.40 5.33
N GLN A 377 -16.05 -4.56 6.65
CA GLN A 377 -17.05 -3.92 7.51
C GLN A 377 -18.51 -4.16 7.06
N GLY A 378 -18.78 -5.30 6.42
CA GLY A 378 -20.11 -5.69 5.93
C GLY A 378 -20.40 -5.33 4.47
N ASP A 379 -19.57 -4.49 3.84
CA ASP A 379 -19.73 -4.09 2.44
C ASP A 379 -18.79 -4.87 1.52
N THR A 380 -19.29 -5.28 0.35
CA THR A 380 -18.44 -5.92 -0.67
C THR A 380 -17.62 -4.85 -1.39
N VAL A 381 -16.34 -4.75 -1.07
CA VAL A 381 -15.43 -3.72 -1.60
C VAL A 381 -14.55 -4.21 -2.76
N TYR A 382 -14.55 -5.52 -3.00
CA TYR A 382 -13.79 -6.15 -4.07
C TYR A 382 -14.48 -7.42 -4.57
N GLY A 383 -14.56 -7.57 -5.89
CA GLY A 383 -14.99 -8.80 -6.56
C GLY A 383 -16.36 -9.34 -6.10
N HIS A 384 -16.45 -10.66 -5.96
CA HIS A 384 -17.65 -11.38 -5.50
C HIS A 384 -17.25 -12.37 -4.41
N ILE A 385 -18.15 -12.62 -3.45
CA ILE A 385 -17.93 -13.63 -2.39
C ILE A 385 -18.85 -14.81 -2.64
N SER A 386 -18.25 -15.99 -2.82
CA SER A 386 -19.00 -17.20 -3.04
C SER A 386 -19.86 -17.53 -1.81
N PRO A 387 -21.00 -18.21 -1.96
CA PRO A 387 -21.74 -18.73 -0.81
C PRO A 387 -20.98 -19.86 -0.12
N ASP A 388 -21.24 -20.10 1.17
CA ASP A 388 -20.49 -21.08 1.98
C ASP A 388 -20.60 -22.52 1.48
N TRP A 389 -21.70 -22.86 0.79
CA TRP A 389 -21.87 -24.20 0.23
C TRP A 389 -20.85 -24.55 -0.86
N VAL A 390 -20.15 -23.57 -1.44
CA VAL A 390 -19.02 -23.82 -2.36
C VAL A 390 -17.87 -24.52 -1.63
N PHE A 391 -17.79 -24.37 -0.30
CA PHE A 391 -16.73 -24.90 0.56
C PHE A 391 -17.19 -26.08 1.41
N THR A 392 -18.38 -26.61 1.17
CA THR A 392 -18.88 -27.80 1.86
C THR A 392 -19.23 -28.88 0.85
N GLN A 393 -18.91 -30.16 1.12
CA GLN A 393 -19.26 -31.31 0.25
C GLN A 393 -20.76 -31.48 -0.01
N THR A 394 -21.59 -30.68 0.64
CA THR A 394 -23.01 -30.62 0.33
C THR A 394 -23.16 -30.20 -1.12
N ASN A 395 -23.84 -31.02 -1.93
CA ASN A 395 -24.40 -30.56 -3.20
C ASN A 395 -24.97 -29.15 -2.96
N SER A 396 -24.71 -28.21 -3.88
CA SER A 396 -25.44 -26.94 -3.88
C SER A 396 -26.89 -27.30 -3.56
N PRO A 397 -27.52 -26.67 -2.54
CA PRO A 397 -28.91 -26.99 -2.24
C PRO A 397 -29.62 -26.99 -3.58
N SER A 398 -30.31 -28.09 -3.89
CA SER A 398 -30.95 -28.27 -5.19
C SER A 398 -32.08 -27.25 -5.29
N ILE A 399 -31.72 -25.98 -5.50
CA ILE A 399 -32.63 -24.86 -5.68
C ILE A 399 -33.07 -24.96 -7.13
N ASN A 400 -33.91 -25.94 -7.39
CA ASN A 400 -34.68 -26.03 -8.62
C ASN A 400 -36.12 -26.39 -8.26
N THR A 401 -36.67 -25.72 -7.25
CA THR A 401 -38.09 -25.35 -7.32
C THR A 401 -38.13 -23.90 -7.77
N THR A 402 -38.20 -23.72 -9.08
CA THR A 402 -38.49 -22.42 -9.67
C THR A 402 -39.92 -22.05 -9.31
N LEU A 403 -40.12 -20.85 -8.77
CA LEU A 403 -41.45 -20.26 -8.68
C LEU A 403 -41.92 -19.94 -10.09
N GLN A 404 -42.95 -20.65 -10.54
CA GLN A 404 -43.59 -20.40 -11.83
C GLN A 404 -44.78 -19.46 -11.61
N PRO A 405 -44.70 -18.18 -12.03
CA PRO A 405 -45.83 -17.26 -11.93
C PRO A 405 -46.96 -17.63 -12.89
N GLU A 406 -48.19 -17.42 -12.41
CA GLU A 406 -49.43 -17.66 -13.15
C GLU A 406 -50.37 -16.46 -13.00
N PRO A 407 -50.73 -15.73 -14.08
CA PRO A 407 -50.18 -15.84 -15.43
C PRO A 407 -48.79 -15.18 -15.55
N ASN A 408 -48.01 -15.63 -16.54
CA ASN A 408 -46.78 -14.97 -16.96
C ASN A 408 -46.67 -15.03 -18.48
N PRO A 409 -46.84 -13.91 -19.20
CA PRO A 409 -46.84 -12.52 -18.70
C PRO A 409 -48.11 -12.15 -17.90
N THR A 410 -48.03 -11.08 -17.10
CA THR A 410 -49.18 -10.50 -16.37
C THR A 410 -49.34 -9.01 -16.66
N THR A 411 -50.55 -8.48 -16.53
CA THR A 411 -50.83 -7.04 -16.63
C THR A 411 -51.00 -6.35 -15.29
N ASN A 412 -51.33 -7.04 -14.20
CA ASN A 412 -51.54 -6.42 -12.88
C ASN A 412 -51.11 -7.37 -11.77
N THR A 413 -51.80 -8.50 -11.64
CA THR A 413 -51.56 -9.45 -10.56
C THR A 413 -51.04 -10.76 -11.10
N THR A 414 -50.05 -11.34 -10.43
CA THR A 414 -49.61 -12.72 -10.69
C THR A 414 -49.71 -13.54 -9.42
N PHE A 415 -49.91 -14.84 -9.59
CA PHE A 415 -49.93 -15.77 -8.49
C PHE A 415 -48.72 -16.70 -8.54
N PHE A 416 -48.28 -17.17 -7.38
CA PHE A 416 -47.23 -18.18 -7.29
C PHE A 416 -47.70 -19.35 -6.43
N PRO A 417 -47.89 -20.54 -6.98
CA PRO A 417 -48.14 -21.74 -6.19
C PRO A 417 -46.87 -22.07 -5.37
N LEU A 418 -47.07 -22.35 -4.09
CA LEU A 418 -45.98 -22.73 -3.18
C LEU A 418 -45.92 -24.26 -3.06
N PRO A 419 -44.72 -24.86 -2.98
CA PRO A 419 -44.58 -26.27 -2.68
C PRO A 419 -45.17 -26.61 -1.31
N GLU A 420 -45.60 -27.86 -1.12
CA GLU A 420 -46.15 -28.32 0.16
C GLU A 420 -45.18 -28.02 1.32
N GLY A 421 -45.69 -27.40 2.39
CA GLY A 421 -44.90 -27.01 3.57
C GLY A 421 -44.24 -25.63 3.52
N TRP A 422 -44.36 -24.87 2.43
CA TRP A 422 -43.76 -23.53 2.28
C TRP A 422 -44.70 -22.38 2.67
N LYS A 423 -45.60 -22.60 3.65
CA LYS A 423 -46.75 -21.71 3.90
C LYS A 423 -46.44 -20.33 4.49
N ASP A 424 -45.29 -20.19 5.15
CA ASP A 424 -44.86 -18.95 5.81
C ASP A 424 -43.52 -18.46 5.26
N GLY A 425 -43.43 -17.17 4.95
CA GLY A 425 -42.21 -16.58 4.39
C GLY A 425 -42.36 -15.12 3.98
N GLU A 426 -41.47 -14.68 3.12
CA GLU A 426 -41.45 -13.33 2.57
C GLU A 426 -41.14 -13.39 1.08
N ILE A 427 -41.93 -12.69 0.27
CA ILE A 427 -41.67 -12.49 -1.16
C ILE A 427 -41.02 -11.12 -1.37
N LEU A 428 -39.90 -11.13 -2.09
CA LEU A 428 -39.13 -9.96 -2.47
C LEU A 428 -39.13 -9.85 -3.99
N VAL A 429 -39.48 -8.66 -4.49
CA VAL A 429 -39.55 -8.36 -5.92
C VAL A 429 -38.42 -7.39 -6.24
N HIS A 430 -37.54 -7.79 -7.16
CA HIS A 430 -36.44 -6.96 -7.61
C HIS A 430 -36.63 -6.61 -9.09
N HIS A 431 -36.30 -5.39 -9.46
CA HIS A 431 -36.12 -5.03 -10.85
C HIS A 431 -34.86 -5.72 -11.42
N LEU A 432 -34.72 -5.82 -12.75
CA LEU A 432 -33.52 -6.40 -13.39
C LEU A 432 -32.20 -5.70 -13.02
N SER A 433 -32.27 -4.44 -12.57
CA SER A 433 -31.11 -3.70 -12.03
C SER A 433 -30.67 -4.17 -10.64
N GLY A 434 -31.40 -5.08 -10.00
CA GLY A 434 -31.14 -5.55 -8.64
C GLY A 434 -31.81 -4.73 -7.53
N SER A 435 -32.48 -3.62 -7.85
CA SER A 435 -33.19 -2.80 -6.84
C SER A 435 -34.46 -3.50 -6.35
N LEU A 436 -34.65 -3.54 -5.03
CA LEU A 436 -35.88 -4.04 -4.40
C LEU A 436 -37.04 -3.06 -4.63
N VAL A 437 -38.14 -3.53 -5.21
CA VAL A 437 -39.32 -2.71 -5.56
C VAL A 437 -40.59 -3.08 -4.79
N ASN A 438 -40.68 -4.31 -4.28
CA ASN A 438 -41.80 -4.73 -3.42
C ASN A 438 -41.32 -5.82 -2.42
N ARG A 439 -41.91 -5.83 -1.24
CA ARG A 439 -41.69 -6.78 -0.15
C ARG A 439 -43.04 -7.10 0.50
N GLN A 440 -43.41 -8.37 0.54
CA GLN A 440 -44.68 -8.82 1.12
C GLN A 440 -44.46 -10.05 2.00
N LYS A 441 -44.99 -10.00 3.23
CA LYS A 441 -45.01 -11.16 4.15
C LYS A 441 -46.12 -12.12 3.74
N VAL A 442 -45.85 -13.42 3.82
CA VAL A 442 -46.79 -14.50 3.50
C VAL A 442 -46.98 -15.34 4.76
N GLU A 443 -48.23 -15.53 5.18
CA GLU A 443 -48.60 -16.31 6.36
C GLU A 443 -49.64 -17.36 5.99
N GLN A 444 -49.35 -18.62 6.33
CA GLN A 444 -50.25 -19.77 6.16
C GLN A 444 -50.90 -19.90 4.76
N SER A 445 -50.18 -19.57 3.69
CA SER A 445 -50.74 -19.63 2.33
C SER A 445 -50.03 -20.66 1.46
N ASP A 446 -50.81 -21.41 0.67
CA ASP A 446 -50.30 -22.31 -0.36
C ASP A 446 -50.12 -21.59 -1.72
N ARG A 447 -50.53 -20.31 -1.80
CA ARG A 447 -50.43 -19.48 -3.01
C ARG A 447 -50.21 -18.01 -2.67
N ILE A 448 -49.20 -17.40 -3.29
CA ILE A 448 -48.93 -15.97 -3.11
C ILE A 448 -49.65 -15.20 -4.20
N SER A 449 -50.40 -14.15 -3.84
CA SER A 449 -50.90 -13.15 -4.77
C SER A 449 -50.01 -11.93 -4.69
N LEU A 450 -49.44 -11.52 -5.82
CA LEU A 450 -48.54 -10.38 -5.93
C LEU A 450 -49.13 -9.35 -6.89
N ASP A 451 -49.44 -8.16 -6.37
CA ASP A 451 -49.88 -7.03 -7.18
C ASP A 451 -48.68 -6.24 -7.71
N LEU A 452 -48.65 -6.05 -9.02
CA LEU A 452 -47.63 -5.34 -9.79
C LEU A 452 -48.28 -4.18 -10.56
N SER A 453 -49.51 -3.78 -10.23
CA SER A 453 -50.25 -2.70 -10.89
C SER A 453 -49.48 -1.37 -10.91
N ASP A 454 -48.83 -1.02 -9.80
CA ASP A 454 -48.05 0.22 -9.63
C ASP A 454 -46.63 0.16 -10.22
N LEU A 455 -46.21 -1.00 -10.72
CA LEU A 455 -44.86 -1.17 -11.28
C LEU A 455 -44.87 -0.95 -12.81
N PRO A 456 -43.83 -0.30 -13.36
CA PRO A 456 -43.66 -0.17 -14.80
C PRO A 456 -43.64 -1.51 -15.53
N ASN A 457 -43.88 -1.49 -16.84
CA ASN A 457 -43.71 -2.66 -17.68
C ASN A 457 -42.24 -3.08 -17.71
N GLY A 458 -41.98 -4.39 -17.54
CA GLY A 458 -40.63 -4.88 -17.41
C GLY A 458 -40.53 -6.31 -16.86
N ILE A 459 -39.29 -6.75 -16.70
CA ILE A 459 -38.98 -8.05 -16.11
C ILE A 459 -38.61 -7.86 -14.64
N TYR A 460 -39.19 -8.69 -13.79
CA TYR A 460 -38.95 -8.69 -12.35
C TYR A 460 -38.44 -10.05 -11.89
N LEU A 461 -37.43 -10.03 -11.00
CA LEU A 461 -36.89 -11.19 -10.33
C LEU A 461 -37.58 -11.35 -8.98
N ILE A 462 -38.11 -12.54 -8.74
CA ILE A 462 -38.88 -12.87 -7.56
C ILE A 462 -38.06 -13.79 -6.68
N LYS A 463 -37.98 -13.48 -5.39
CA LYS A 463 -37.33 -14.31 -4.40
C LYS A 463 -38.29 -14.54 -3.25
N TYR A 464 -38.70 -15.79 -3.02
CA TYR A 464 -39.43 -16.19 -1.82
C TYR A 464 -38.47 -16.80 -0.82
N GLN A 465 -38.47 -16.30 0.41
CA GLN A 465 -37.60 -16.78 1.48
C GLN A 465 -38.45 -17.30 2.64
N SER A 466 -38.18 -18.53 3.06
CA SER A 466 -38.85 -19.18 4.19
C SER A 466 -37.84 -19.93 5.06
N LYS A 467 -38.32 -20.61 6.10
CA LYS A 467 -37.49 -21.53 6.90
C LYS A 467 -37.04 -22.76 6.12
N GLN A 468 -37.78 -23.13 5.07
CA GLN A 468 -37.49 -24.29 4.21
C GLN A 468 -36.42 -23.97 3.16
N GLY A 469 -36.19 -22.69 2.84
CA GLY A 469 -35.13 -22.25 1.95
C GLY A 469 -35.51 -21.04 1.12
N ILE A 470 -35.00 -20.98 -0.12
CA ILE A 470 -35.25 -19.89 -1.05
C ILE A 470 -35.78 -20.48 -2.37
N LEU A 471 -36.88 -19.91 -2.87
CA LEU A 471 -37.36 -20.15 -4.22
C LEU A 471 -37.15 -18.90 -5.05
N THR A 472 -36.88 -19.06 -6.34
CA THR A 472 -36.71 -17.93 -7.26
C THR A 472 -37.58 -18.08 -8.49
N GLY A 473 -38.03 -16.96 -9.04
CA GLY A 473 -38.89 -16.91 -10.23
C GLY A 473 -38.68 -15.63 -11.03
N LYS A 474 -39.28 -15.57 -12.22
CA LYS A 474 -39.22 -14.39 -13.10
C LYS A 474 -40.60 -14.07 -13.63
N VAL A 475 -41.03 -12.81 -13.51
CA VAL A 475 -42.31 -12.32 -14.05
C VAL A 475 -42.04 -11.28 -15.13
N LEU A 476 -42.78 -11.36 -16.23
CA LEU A 476 -42.89 -10.30 -17.23
C LEU A 476 -44.20 -9.54 -17.01
N LYS A 477 -44.10 -8.24 -16.68
CA LYS A 477 -45.22 -7.30 -16.56
C LYS A 477 -45.39 -6.56 -17.89
N MET A 478 -46.59 -6.62 -18.47
CA MET A 478 -46.96 -5.98 -19.74
C MET A 478 -47.91 -4.81 -19.57
#